data_AF-A0A6P3W2W6-F1
#
_entry.id   AF-A0A6P3W2W6-F1
#
_cell.length_a   1.000
_cell.length_b   1.000
_cell.length_c   1.000
_cell.angle_alpha   90.00
_cell.angle_beta   90.00
_cell.angle_gamma   90.00
#
_symmetry.space_group_name_H-M   'P 1'
#
loop_
_entity.id
_entity.type
_entity.pdbx_description
1 polymer ?
#
loop_
_entity_poly.entity_id
_entity_poly.type
_entity_poly.pdbx_seq_one_letter_code
_entity_poly.pdbx_strand_id
1 'polypeptide(L)'
;MSVQRRHAMMIYLYLLLNFVLCEEVTPLIGRIITPEGGTEAREYQCVADANSAPTSFVWRYQGQALPDGVRPEGDRLHFLELNSDLNGEYSCEVTNPYGTAVYSIYRHIVDPDDTHNEL
;
A
#
# COMPACT_ATOMS: atom_id res chain seq x y z
N MET A 1 33.51 -43.01 3.26
CA MET A 1 32.04 -42.81 3.10
C MET A 1 31.43 -41.78 4.08
N SER A 2 32.10 -41.42 5.18
CA SER A 2 31.63 -40.43 6.17
C SER A 2 31.81 -38.97 5.74
N VAL A 3 32.90 -38.66 5.03
CA VAL A 3 33.25 -37.29 4.60
C VAL A 3 32.28 -36.77 3.55
N GLN A 4 31.90 -37.59 2.56
CA GLN A 4 30.94 -37.22 1.51
C GLN A 4 29.54 -36.93 2.07
N ARG A 5 29.12 -37.66 3.11
CA ARG A 5 27.84 -37.43 3.80
C ARG A 5 27.84 -36.13 4.60
N ARG A 6 28.97 -35.77 5.21
CA ARG A 6 29.15 -34.48 5.92
C ARG A 6 29.14 -33.30 4.94
N HIS A 7 29.79 -33.43 3.79
CA HIS A 7 29.77 -32.40 2.74
C HIS A 7 28.37 -32.20 2.17
N ALA A 8 27.65 -33.28 1.83
CA ALA A 8 26.28 -33.20 1.36
C ALA A 8 25.37 -32.53 2.40
N MET A 9 25.46 -32.91 3.68
CA MET A 9 24.68 -32.30 4.76
C MET A 9 24.99 -30.81 4.94
N MET A 10 26.25 -30.38 4.81
CA MET A 10 26.63 -28.96 4.84
C MET A 10 26.05 -28.18 3.65
N ILE A 11 26.06 -28.78 2.46
CA ILE A 11 25.43 -28.19 1.26
C ILE A 11 23.93 -28.07 1.46
N TYR A 12 23.25 -29.12 1.96
CA TYR A 12 21.83 -29.06 2.28
C TYR A 12 21.52 -28.00 3.34
N LEU A 13 22.31 -27.91 4.41
CA LEU A 13 22.12 -26.89 5.45
C LEU A 13 22.33 -25.48 4.89
N TYR A 14 23.32 -25.27 4.02
CA TYR A 14 23.55 -24.00 3.34
C TYR A 14 22.40 -23.65 2.39
N LEU A 15 21.94 -24.60 1.57
CA LEU A 15 20.81 -24.39 0.66
C LEU A 15 19.51 -24.12 1.44
N LEU A 16 19.26 -24.85 2.54
CA LEU A 16 18.12 -24.62 3.42
C LEU A 16 18.21 -23.26 4.11
N LEU A 17 19.40 -22.84 4.58
CA LEU A 17 19.61 -21.52 5.18
C LEU A 17 19.33 -20.40 4.17
N ASN A 18 19.84 -20.52 2.94
CA ASN A 18 19.56 -19.55 1.88
C ASN A 18 18.08 -19.56 1.44
N PHE A 19 17.41 -20.72 1.47
CA PHE A 19 15.99 -20.86 1.18
C PHE A 19 15.12 -20.20 2.26
N VAL A 20 15.40 -20.45 3.54
CA VAL A 20 14.72 -19.81 4.68
C VAL A 20 14.94 -18.29 4.68
N LEU A 21 16.15 -17.82 4.32
CA LEU A 21 16.43 -16.39 4.15
C LEU A 21 15.66 -15.76 2.98
N CYS A 22 15.22 -16.55 1.98
CA CYS A 22 14.41 -16.09 0.85
C CYS A 22 12.92 -15.98 1.23
N GLU A 23 12.43 -16.82 2.15
CA GLU A 23 11.03 -16.82 2.63
C GLU A 23 10.68 -15.58 3.50
N GLU A 24 11.67 -14.88 4.05
CA GLU A 24 11.45 -13.62 4.78
C GLU A 24 11.26 -12.40 3.86
N VAL A 25 11.46 -12.56 2.54
CA VAL A 25 11.35 -11.52 1.52
C VAL A 25 9.93 -11.51 0.95
N THR A 26 8.93 -11.28 1.81
CA THR A 26 7.55 -11.16 1.33
C THR A 26 7.40 -9.86 0.53
N PRO A 27 6.81 -9.89 -0.68
CA PRO A 27 6.37 -8.65 -1.32
C PRO A 27 5.45 -7.91 -0.34
N LEU A 28 5.53 -6.58 -0.31
CA LEU A 28 4.52 -5.83 0.42
C LEU A 28 3.16 -6.23 -0.16
N ILE A 29 2.34 -6.91 0.62
CA ILE A 29 0.94 -7.19 0.28
C ILE A 29 0.11 -6.30 1.18
N GLY A 30 -0.83 -5.60 0.58
CA GLY A 30 -1.51 -4.53 1.28
C GLY A 30 -2.72 -4.07 0.51
N ARG A 31 -3.39 -3.08 1.08
CA ARG A 31 -4.59 -2.48 0.54
C ARG A 31 -4.82 -1.12 1.17
N ILE A 32 -5.59 -0.30 0.47
CA ILE A 32 -6.15 0.91 1.04
C ILE A 32 -7.51 0.55 1.64
N ILE A 33 -7.71 0.88 2.91
CA ILE A 33 -8.96 0.71 3.64
C ILE A 33 -9.55 2.06 4.01
N THR A 34 -10.85 2.09 4.25
CA THR A 34 -11.56 3.23 4.82
C THR A 34 -11.89 2.93 6.28
N PRO A 35 -11.35 3.66 7.27
CA PRO A 35 -11.65 3.41 8.68
C PRO A 35 -13.13 3.63 9.02
N GLU A 36 -13.76 4.65 8.42
CA GLU A 36 -15.14 5.07 8.73
C GLU A 36 -16.20 4.43 7.82
N GLY A 37 -15.79 3.87 6.67
CA GLY A 37 -16.70 3.38 5.63
C GLY A 37 -17.56 4.48 4.97
N GLY A 38 -18.30 4.13 3.92
CA GLY A 38 -19.28 5.03 3.30
C GLY A 38 -18.74 5.94 2.18
N THR A 39 -19.67 6.60 1.47
CA THR A 39 -19.40 7.50 0.34
C THR A 39 -18.83 8.85 0.76
N GLU A 40 -19.08 9.27 2.00
CA GLU A 40 -18.59 10.52 2.60
C GLU A 40 -17.24 10.38 3.30
N ALA A 41 -16.59 9.23 3.17
CA ALA A 41 -15.32 8.95 3.83
C ALA A 41 -14.28 10.04 3.60
N ARG A 42 -13.73 10.60 4.68
CA ARG A 42 -12.68 11.62 4.59
C ARG A 42 -11.28 11.07 4.80
N GLU A 43 -11.18 9.80 5.19
CA GLU A 43 -9.91 9.20 5.54
C GLU A 43 -9.75 7.84 4.88
N TYR A 44 -8.55 7.61 4.36
CA TYR A 44 -8.10 6.32 3.87
C TYR A 44 -6.78 5.95 4.55
N GLN A 45 -6.63 4.67 4.85
CA GLN A 45 -5.41 4.13 5.44
C GLN A 45 -4.82 3.07 4.52
N CYS A 46 -3.54 3.17 4.26
CA CYS A 46 -2.76 2.22 3.50
C CYS A 46 -2.16 1.19 4.45
N VAL A 47 -2.70 -0.03 4.44
CA VAL A 47 -2.26 -1.11 5.30
C VAL A 47 -1.41 -2.06 4.46
N ALA A 48 -0.16 -2.26 4.87
CA ALA A 48 0.73 -3.25 4.29
C ALA A 48 1.08 -4.30 5.34
N ASP A 49 0.76 -5.55 5.04
CA ASP A 49 1.25 -6.71 5.76
C ASP A 49 2.58 -7.11 5.15
N ALA A 50 3.64 -6.92 5.92
CA ALA A 50 5.01 -7.13 5.48
C ALA A 50 5.80 -7.77 6.61
N ASN A 51 6.61 -8.78 6.28
CA ASN A 51 7.47 -9.45 7.26
C ASN A 51 8.49 -8.49 7.90
N SER A 52 8.80 -7.36 7.23
CA SER A 52 9.47 -6.21 7.83
C SER A 52 8.59 -4.97 7.75
N ALA A 53 8.58 -4.20 8.84
CA ALA A 53 7.76 -2.99 8.94
C ALA A 53 8.07 -2.02 7.77
N PRO A 54 7.03 -1.44 7.14
CA PRO A 54 7.21 -0.39 6.14
C PRO A 54 8.06 0.77 6.66
N THR A 55 8.99 1.23 5.84
CA THR A 55 9.86 2.37 6.14
C THR A 55 9.32 3.69 5.60
N SER A 56 8.47 3.64 4.58
CA SER A 56 7.86 4.84 4.00
C SER A 56 6.53 4.55 3.31
N PHE A 57 5.67 5.57 3.33
CA PHE A 57 4.41 5.64 2.61
C PHE A 57 4.40 6.92 1.77
N VAL A 58 4.12 6.81 0.48
CA VAL A 58 4.05 7.93 -0.45
C VAL A 58 2.70 7.87 -1.17
N TRP A 59 1.92 8.94 -1.04
CA TRP A 59 0.63 9.06 -1.70
C TRP A 59 0.73 9.85 -3.00
N ARG A 60 -0.01 9.42 -4.02
CA ARG A 60 -0.09 10.09 -5.33
C ARG A 60 -1.52 10.17 -5.81
N TYR A 61 -1.81 11.21 -6.59
CA TYR A 61 -3.06 11.38 -7.31
C TYR A 61 -2.78 11.26 -8.80
N GLN A 62 -3.37 10.25 -9.45
CA GLN A 62 -3.15 9.97 -10.88
C GLN A 62 -1.65 9.88 -11.25
N GLY A 63 -0.84 9.32 -10.35
CA GLY A 63 0.62 9.21 -10.50
C GLY A 63 1.40 10.52 -10.23
N GLN A 64 0.72 11.63 -9.97
CA GLN A 64 1.29 12.94 -9.70
C GLN A 64 1.16 13.35 -8.23
N ALA A 65 1.55 14.59 -7.91
CA ALA A 65 1.37 15.18 -6.60
C ALA A 65 -0.12 15.25 -6.22
N LEU A 66 -0.41 15.19 -4.92
CA LEU A 66 -1.77 15.31 -4.41
C LEU A 66 -2.36 16.69 -4.74
N PRO A 67 -3.65 16.77 -5.11
CA PRO A 67 -4.33 18.03 -5.32
C PRO A 67 -4.49 18.80 -4.00
N ASP A 68 -4.77 20.10 -4.12
CA ASP A 68 -5.19 20.90 -2.97
C ASP A 68 -6.47 20.30 -2.35
N GLY A 69 -6.61 20.41 -1.03
CA GLY A 69 -7.73 19.79 -0.31
C GLY A 69 -7.52 18.32 0.07
N VAL A 70 -6.39 17.70 -0.32
CA VAL A 70 -5.99 16.36 0.13
C VAL A 70 -4.62 16.41 0.80
N ARG A 71 -4.49 15.81 1.99
CA ARG A 71 -3.27 15.83 2.80
C ARG A 71 -2.84 14.43 3.21
N PRO A 72 -1.57 14.04 2.98
CA PRO A 72 -1.04 12.78 3.48
C PRO A 72 -0.51 12.95 4.92
N GLU A 73 -0.65 11.91 5.73
CA GLU A 73 -0.03 11.76 7.05
C GLU A 73 0.44 10.31 7.22
N GLY A 74 1.69 10.04 6.80
CA GLY A 74 2.25 8.69 6.84
C GLY A 74 1.41 7.70 6.03
N ASP A 75 0.89 6.66 6.68
CA ASP A 75 0.03 5.64 6.08
C ASP A 75 -1.42 6.11 5.89
N ARG A 76 -1.76 7.35 6.24
CA ARG A 76 -3.11 7.92 6.10
C ARG A 76 -3.17 9.00 5.03
N LEU A 77 -4.33 9.09 4.38
CA LEU A 77 -4.70 10.13 3.43
C LEU A 77 -5.99 10.79 3.89
N HIS A 78 -5.95 12.10 4.08
CA HIS A 78 -7.07 12.91 4.57
C HIS A 78 -7.61 13.82 3.48
N PHE A 79 -8.91 13.75 3.22
CA PHE A 79 -9.67 14.68 2.40
C PHE A 79 -10.20 15.80 3.30
N LEU A 80 -9.64 17.00 3.14
CA LEU A 80 -10.04 18.19 3.88
C LEU A 80 -11.37 18.74 3.35
N GLU A 81 -11.63 18.50 2.07
CA GLU A 81 -12.83 18.90 1.35
C GLU A 81 -13.42 17.68 0.61
N LEU A 82 -14.72 17.75 0.30
CA LEU A 82 -15.42 16.73 -0.48
C LEU A 82 -16.10 17.42 -1.67
N ASN A 83 -15.34 17.63 -2.74
CA ASN A 83 -15.82 18.20 -3.99
C ASN A 83 -15.55 17.22 -5.14
N SER A 84 -16.30 17.34 -6.23
CA SER A 84 -16.15 16.45 -7.39
C SER A 84 -14.81 16.59 -8.14
N ASP A 85 -14.08 17.71 -7.98
CA ASP A 85 -12.75 17.90 -8.59
C ASP A 85 -11.69 16.96 -7.99
N LEU A 86 -11.94 16.43 -6.78
CA LEU A 86 -11.08 15.43 -6.14
C LEU A 86 -11.34 14.00 -6.64
N ASN A 87 -12.20 13.81 -7.64
CA ASN A 87 -12.49 12.49 -8.22
C ASN A 87 -11.32 11.96 -9.03
N GLY A 88 -10.88 10.74 -8.72
CA GLY A 88 -9.80 10.11 -9.47
C GLY A 88 -9.13 8.96 -8.74
N GLU A 89 -8.05 8.48 -9.34
CA GLU A 89 -7.23 7.41 -8.78
C GLU A 89 -6.24 7.96 -7.76
N TYR A 90 -6.29 7.42 -6.55
CA TYR A 90 -5.32 7.66 -5.48
C TYR A 90 -4.51 6.41 -5.27
N SER A 91 -3.19 6.55 -5.25
CA SER A 91 -2.28 5.44 -5.00
C SER A 91 -1.40 5.69 -3.79
N CYS A 92 -1.13 4.60 -3.07
CA CYS A 92 -0.21 4.52 -1.96
C CYS A 92 0.95 3.62 -2.36
N GLU A 93 2.13 4.21 -2.48
CA GLU A 93 3.40 3.53 -2.69
C GLU A 93 4.03 3.28 -1.32
N VAL A 94 4.24 2.01 -0.99
CA VAL A 94 4.77 1.58 0.29
C VAL A 94 6.09 0.86 0.06
N THR A 95 7.10 1.22 0.86
CA THR A 95 8.46 0.68 0.71
C THR A 95 8.94 0.11 2.03
N ASN A 96 9.64 -1.03 1.95
CA ASN A 96 10.49 -1.56 3.01
C ASN A 96 11.91 -1.83 2.42
N PRO A 97 12.88 -2.29 3.23
CA PRO A 97 14.24 -2.57 2.76
C PRO A 97 14.34 -3.60 1.62
N TYR A 98 13.27 -4.34 1.34
CA TYR A 98 13.24 -5.45 0.40
C TYR A 98 12.49 -5.13 -0.90
N GLY A 99 11.73 -4.03 -0.94
CA GLY A 99 11.04 -3.62 -2.15
C GLY A 99 9.95 -2.57 -1.92
N THR A 100 9.26 -2.27 -3.01
CA THR A 100 8.15 -1.32 -3.07
C THR A 100 6.92 -2.01 -3.65
N ALA A 101 5.76 -1.74 -3.09
CA ALA A 101 4.46 -2.10 -3.66
C ALA A 101 3.57 -0.86 -3.79
N VAL A 102 2.66 -0.89 -4.75
CA VAL A 102 1.70 0.20 -5.00
C VAL A 102 0.29 -0.36 -4.91
N TYR A 103 -0.56 0.32 -4.17
CA TYR A 103 -1.99 0.03 -4.10
C TYR A 103 -2.77 1.26 -4.55
N SER A 104 -3.84 1.04 -5.32
CA SER A 104 -4.68 2.13 -5.84
C SER A 104 -6.13 1.93 -5.44
N ILE A 105 -6.84 3.05 -5.26
CA ILE A 105 -8.30 3.12 -5.20
C ILE A 105 -8.80 4.23 -6.12
N TYR A 106 -10.03 4.08 -6.62
CA TYR A 106 -10.72 5.17 -7.29
C TYR A 106 -11.67 5.85 -6.31
N ARG A 107 -11.52 7.16 -6.13
CA ARG A 107 -12.40 7.99 -5.31
C ARG A 107 -13.44 8.64 -6.21
N HIS A 108 -14.70 8.46 -5.82
CA HIS A 108 -15.84 9.13 -6.42
C HIS A 108 -16.64 9.87 -5.34
N ILE A 109 -16.78 11.17 -5.49
CA ILE A 109 -17.47 12.14 -4.65
C ILE A 109 -18.59 12.72 -5.52
N VAL A 110 -19.81 12.60 -5.02
CA VAL A 110 -21.00 13.19 -5.65
C VAL A 110 -21.20 14.55 -5.01
N ASP A 111 -21.15 15.61 -5.82
CA ASP A 111 -21.48 16.93 -5.32
C ASP A 111 -22.98 17.00 -5.01
N PRO A 112 -23.38 17.51 -3.82
CA PRO A 112 -24.79 17.65 -3.48
C PRO A 112 -25.56 18.52 -4.48
N ASP A 113 -24.88 19.50 -5.09
CA ASP A 113 -25.47 20.46 -6.03
C ASP A 113 -25.78 19.86 -7.41
N ASP A 114 -25.12 18.76 -7.78
CA ASP A 114 -25.37 18.07 -9.06
C ASP A 114 -26.71 17.31 -9.04
N THR A 115 -27.26 17.04 -7.85
CA THR A 115 -28.58 16.40 -7.70
C THR A 115 -29.75 17.36 -7.89
N HIS A 116 -29.52 18.66 -8.02
CA HIS A 116 -30.58 19.67 -8.18
C HIS A 116 -30.92 20.04 -9.63
N ASN A 117 -30.20 19.50 -10.63
CA ASN A 117 -30.45 19.77 -12.05
C ASN A 117 -31.18 18.63 -12.81
N GLU A 118 -31.68 17.61 -12.10
CA GLU A 118 -32.50 16.52 -12.68
C GLU A 118 -34.03 16.71 -12.49
N LEU A 119 -34.54 17.95 -12.58
CA LEU A 119 -35.99 18.22 -12.63
C LEU A 119 -36.40 19.08 -13.83
#